data_AF-A0A9E8DEW0-F1
#
_entry.id   AF-A0A9E8DEW0-F1
#
_cell.length_a   1.000
_cell.length_b   1.000
_cell.length_c   1.000
_cell.angle_alpha   90.00
_cell.angle_beta   90.00
_cell.angle_gamma   90.00
#
_symmetry.space_group_name_H-M   'P 1'
#
loop_
_entity.id
_entity.type
_entity.pdbx_description
1 polymer ?
#
loop_
_entity_poly.entity_id
_entity_poly.type
_entity_poly.pdbx_seq_one_letter_code
_entity_poly.pdbx_strand_id
1 'polypeptide(L)'
;MLNLSIMISNLLNALIFTQVNHPMAMMLIIILQTLIVSLTTGMMTSTFWFSYILFLVFLGGMLVLFIYITSLASNELFSIPTKSLIIVLMFLSIIISISLFSDSTLWNMLSFTEEMNNIDNEFITLHDDSNYLLTKFYNKPTDLITLMLVSYLFLTLIAIVKITNIFQGPLRPKN
;
A
#
# COMPACT_ATOMS: atom_id res chain seq x y z
N MET A 1 -14.01 -7.71 14.52
CA MET A 1 -15.01 -7.55 13.43
C MET A 1 -14.56 -6.56 12.35
N LEU A 2 -14.36 -5.27 12.66
CA LEU A 2 -13.92 -4.28 11.66
C LEU A 2 -12.58 -4.67 10.99
N ASN A 3 -11.55 -4.99 11.78
CA ASN A 3 -10.23 -5.36 11.23
C ASN A 3 -10.30 -6.59 10.32
N LEU A 4 -11.11 -7.59 10.66
CA LEU A 4 -11.36 -8.75 9.80
C LEU A 4 -12.04 -8.34 8.49
N SER A 5 -13.07 -7.49 8.56
CA SER A 5 -13.75 -7.01 7.35
C SER A 5 -12.81 -6.24 6.40
N ILE A 6 -11.86 -5.47 6.95
CA ILE A 6 -10.87 -4.73 6.18
C ILE A 6 -9.79 -5.69 5.62
N MET A 7 -9.38 -6.72 6.36
CA MET A 7 -8.46 -7.73 5.84
C MET A 7 -9.10 -8.56 4.70
N ILE A 8 -10.40 -8.86 4.82
CA ILE A 8 -11.16 -9.52 3.76
C ILE A 8 -11.26 -8.61 2.52
N SER A 9 -11.54 -7.31 2.69
CA SER A 9 -11.60 -6.39 1.55
C SER A 9 -10.25 -6.25 0.83
N ASN A 10 -9.13 -6.31 1.54
CA ASN A 10 -7.78 -6.36 0.95
C ASN A 10 -7.55 -7.60 0.07
N LEU A 11 -7.96 -8.78 0.53
CA LEU A 11 -7.84 -10.01 -0.26
C LEU A 11 -8.69 -9.94 -1.53
N LEU A 12 -9.86 -9.33 -1.44
CA LEU A 12 -10.78 -9.21 -2.57
C LEU A 12 -10.25 -8.29 -3.65
N ASN A 13 -9.75 -7.12 -3.28
CA ASN A 13 -9.15 -6.21 -4.24
C ASN A 13 -7.91 -6.83 -4.93
N ALA A 14 -7.12 -7.61 -4.20
CA ALA A 14 -6.01 -8.37 -4.79
C ALA A 14 -6.48 -9.43 -5.80
N LEU A 15 -7.60 -10.11 -5.55
CA LEU A 15 -8.18 -11.06 -6.52
C LEU A 15 -8.74 -10.34 -7.75
N ILE A 16 -9.42 -9.20 -7.57
CA ILE A 16 -9.94 -8.39 -8.69
C ILE A 16 -8.77 -7.89 -9.56
N PHE A 17 -7.67 -7.46 -8.95
CA PHE A 17 -6.47 -7.02 -9.66
C PHE A 17 -5.98 -8.04 -10.69
N THR A 18 -5.94 -9.32 -10.33
CA THR A 18 -5.47 -10.38 -11.25
C THR A 18 -6.38 -10.60 -12.46
N GLN A 19 -7.62 -10.11 -12.43
CA GLN A 19 -8.60 -10.33 -13.50
C GLN A 19 -8.69 -9.15 -14.48
N VAL A 20 -8.17 -7.98 -14.12
CA VAL A 20 -8.33 -6.78 -14.96
C VAL A 20 -7.16 -6.59 -15.90
N ASN A 21 -7.45 -6.52 -17.20
CA ASN A 21 -6.43 -6.39 -18.24
C ASN A 21 -6.13 -4.92 -18.61
N HIS A 22 -7.08 -4.01 -18.39
CA HIS A 22 -6.91 -2.61 -18.82
C HIS A 22 -6.00 -1.84 -17.85
N PRO A 23 -4.91 -1.21 -18.32
CA PRO A 23 -3.87 -0.64 -17.45
C PRO A 23 -4.37 0.51 -16.57
N MET A 24 -5.33 1.32 -17.05
CA MET A 24 -5.95 2.37 -16.23
C MET A 24 -6.75 1.78 -15.06
N ALA A 25 -7.50 0.70 -15.30
CA ALA A 25 -8.31 0.07 -14.25
C ALA A 25 -7.42 -0.69 -13.27
N MET A 26 -6.35 -1.30 -13.76
CA MET A 26 -5.29 -1.90 -12.96
C MET A 26 -4.73 -0.90 -11.95
N MET A 27 -4.48 0.35 -12.38
CA MET A 27 -3.98 1.39 -11.51
C MET A 27 -4.98 1.87 -10.46
N LEU A 28 -6.25 2.04 -10.85
CA LEU A 28 -7.31 2.40 -9.90
C LEU A 28 -7.44 1.34 -8.80
N ILE A 29 -7.33 0.06 -9.16
CA ILE A 29 -7.34 -1.05 -8.20
C ILE A 29 -6.12 -0.99 -7.28
N ILE A 30 -4.92 -0.65 -7.78
CA ILE A 30 -3.73 -0.49 -6.94
C ILE A 30 -3.91 0.66 -5.94
N ILE A 31 -4.43 1.81 -6.36
CA ILE A 31 -4.66 2.94 -5.45
C ILE A 31 -5.63 2.52 -4.33
N LEU A 32 -6.75 1.86 -4.67
CA LEU A 32 -7.70 1.34 -3.68
C LEU A 32 -7.05 0.31 -2.74
N GLN A 33 -6.26 -0.63 -3.27
CA GLN A 33 -5.53 -1.61 -2.47
C GLN A 33 -4.60 -0.92 -1.46
N THR A 34 -3.85 0.08 -1.89
CA THR A 34 -2.87 0.77 -1.03
C THR A 34 -3.55 1.55 0.09
N LEU A 35 -4.74 2.10 -0.17
CA LEU A 35 -5.54 2.77 0.84
C LEU A 35 -6.00 1.77 1.90
N ILE A 36 -6.55 0.62 1.51
CA ILE A 36 -6.99 -0.41 2.46
C ILE A 36 -5.80 -1.01 3.24
N VAL A 37 -4.64 -1.23 2.61
CA VAL A 37 -3.41 -1.68 3.30
C VAL A 37 -2.89 -0.63 4.30
N SER A 38 -2.92 0.66 3.96
CA SER A 38 -2.53 1.71 4.90
C SER A 38 -3.45 1.75 6.13
N LEU A 39 -4.75 1.52 5.94
CA LEU A 39 -5.72 1.45 7.03
C LEU A 39 -5.51 0.20 7.90
N THR A 40 -5.24 -0.97 7.31
CA THR A 40 -4.97 -2.18 8.10
C THR A 40 -3.68 -2.06 8.89
N THR A 41 -2.61 -1.53 8.30
CA THR A 41 -1.33 -1.34 9.00
C THR A 41 -1.47 -0.35 10.15
N GLY A 42 -2.18 0.76 9.95
CA GLY A 42 -2.45 1.73 11.01
C GLY A 42 -3.24 1.16 12.19
N MET A 43 -4.15 0.21 11.94
CA MET A 43 -4.88 -0.49 13.01
C MET A 43 -4.06 -1.54 13.76
N MET A 44 -2.93 -2.00 13.19
CA MET A 44 -2.09 -3.05 13.78
C MET A 44 -0.90 -2.49 14.56
N THR A 45 -0.45 -1.28 14.21
CA THR A 45 0.71 -0.65 14.85
C THR A 45 0.28 0.30 15.96
N SER A 46 1.13 0.45 16.98
CA SER A 46 0.89 1.38 18.08
C SER A 46 0.84 2.85 17.65
N THR A 47 1.57 3.21 16.58
CA THR A 47 1.57 4.58 16.04
C THR A 47 1.23 4.60 14.55
N PHE A 48 0.53 5.65 14.09
CA PHE A 48 0.11 5.81 12.69
C PHE A 48 1.20 6.31 11.73
N TRP A 49 2.43 6.53 12.20
CA TRP A 49 3.49 7.14 11.38
C TRP A 49 3.90 6.27 10.18
N PHE A 50 4.00 4.95 10.38
CA PHE A 50 4.34 4.01 9.31
C PHE A 50 3.24 3.87 8.26
N SER A 51 1.97 3.82 8.67
CA SER A 51 0.85 3.73 7.73
C SER A 51 0.73 5.00 6.87
N TYR A 52 1.02 6.16 7.45
CA TYR A 52 1.06 7.44 6.73
C TYR A 52 2.16 7.48 5.66
N ILE A 53 3.39 7.07 6.00
CA ILE A 53 4.49 7.02 5.02
C ILE A 53 4.17 6.05 3.89
N LEU A 54 3.63 4.88 4.21
CA LEU A 54 3.23 3.89 3.22
C LEU A 54 2.22 4.50 2.23
N PHE A 55 1.21 5.20 2.74
CA PHE A 55 0.20 5.85 1.90
C PHE A 55 0.81 6.90 0.96
N LEU A 56 1.64 7.81 1.50
CA LEU A 56 2.21 8.90 0.71
C LEU A 56 3.15 8.41 -0.40
N VAL A 57 4.08 7.51 -0.07
CA VAL A 57 5.09 7.04 -1.04
C VAL A 57 4.42 6.29 -2.18
N PHE A 58 3.43 5.44 -1.87
CA PHE A 58 2.75 4.66 -2.89
C PHE A 58 1.81 5.51 -3.75
N LEU A 59 1.07 6.44 -3.16
CA LEU A 59 0.19 7.33 -3.91
C LEU A 59 1.00 8.26 -4.83
N GLY A 60 2.13 8.80 -4.33
CA GLY A 60 3.05 9.61 -5.14
C GLY A 60 3.63 8.86 -6.35
N GLY A 61 4.13 7.64 -6.13
CA GLY A 61 4.69 6.81 -7.20
C GLY A 61 3.65 6.38 -8.24
N MET A 62 2.44 6.03 -7.80
CA MET A 62 1.37 5.58 -8.70
C MET A 62 0.80 6.72 -9.56
N LEU A 63 0.77 7.96 -9.06
CA LEU A 63 0.37 9.12 -9.87
C LEU A 63 1.36 9.42 -11.01
N VAL A 64 2.66 9.25 -10.79
CA VAL A 64 3.67 9.41 -11.87
C VAL A 64 3.47 8.35 -12.96
N LEU A 65 3.22 7.10 -12.56
CA LEU A 65 2.87 6.02 -13.48
C LEU A 65 1.55 6.30 -14.23
N PHE A 66 0.56 6.94 -13.60
CA PHE A 66 -0.70 7.34 -14.25
C PHE A 66 -0.46 8.22 -15.47
N ILE A 67 0.33 9.28 -15.28
CA ILE A 67 0.62 10.23 -16.34
C ILE A 67 1.41 9.54 -17.46
N TYR A 68 2.36 8.68 -17.11
CA TYR A 68 3.14 7.93 -18.10
C TYR A 68 2.26 7.00 -18.96
N ILE A 69 1.42 6.18 -18.34
CA ILE A 69 0.59 5.20 -19.06
C ILE A 69 -0.49 5.88 -19.90
N THR A 70 -1.14 6.94 -19.38
CA THR A 70 -2.13 7.70 -20.16
C THR A 70 -1.51 8.44 -21.35
N SER A 71 -0.23 8.78 -21.29
CA SER A 71 0.48 9.37 -22.43
C SER A 71 0.87 8.35 -23.52
N LEU A 72 0.96 7.07 -23.17
CA LEU A 72 1.43 5.98 -24.05
C LEU A 72 0.31 5.13 -24.64
N ALA A 73 -0.75 4.89 -23.88
CA ALA A 73 -1.84 4.02 -24.31
C ALA A 73 -2.86 4.79 -25.17
N SER A 74 -3.25 4.21 -26.31
CA SER A 74 -4.48 4.59 -26.99
C SER A 74 -5.68 4.33 -26.08
N ASN A 75 -6.68 5.21 -26.14
CA ASN A 75 -7.87 5.17 -25.29
C ASN A 75 -8.81 4.01 -25.72
N GLU A 76 -8.37 2.77 -25.53
CA GLU A 76 -9.12 1.57 -25.90
C GLU A 76 -10.37 1.41 -25.03
N LEU A 77 -11.43 0.87 -25.62
CA LEU A 77 -12.68 0.64 -24.91
C LEU A 77 -12.48 -0.39 -23.79
N PHE A 78 -12.92 -0.03 -22.60
CA PHE A 78 -12.80 -0.86 -21.41
C PHE A 78 -13.63 -2.14 -21.53
N SER A 79 -12.98 -3.30 -21.60
CA SER A 79 -13.64 -4.61 -21.54
C SER A 79 -13.48 -5.24 -20.15
N ILE A 80 -14.60 -5.40 -19.46
CA ILE A 80 -14.65 -6.02 -18.13
C ILE A 80 -14.87 -7.52 -18.29
N PRO A 81 -14.01 -8.40 -17.74
CA PRO A 81 -14.23 -9.84 -17.79
C PRO A 81 -15.29 -10.25 -16.75
N THR A 82 -16.56 -10.12 -17.15
CA THR A 82 -17.75 -10.34 -16.30
C THR A 82 -17.77 -11.72 -15.64
N LYS A 83 -17.37 -12.78 -16.36
CA LYS A 83 -17.34 -14.15 -15.82
C LYS A 83 -16.36 -14.30 -14.66
N SER A 84 -15.19 -13.69 -14.76
CA SER A 84 -14.19 -13.74 -13.69
C SER A 84 -14.63 -12.95 -12.45
N LEU A 85 -15.26 -11.80 -12.65
CA LEU A 85 -15.79 -10.98 -11.56
C LEU A 85 -16.91 -11.69 -10.80
N ILE A 86 -17.79 -12.41 -11.48
CA ILE A 86 -18.84 -13.20 -10.81
C ILE A 86 -18.23 -14.25 -9.88
N ILE A 87 -17.16 -14.92 -10.31
CA ILE A 87 -16.46 -15.93 -9.47
C ILE A 87 -15.87 -15.26 -8.23
N VAL A 88 -15.21 -14.11 -8.39
CA VAL A 88 -14.64 -13.36 -7.26
C VAL A 88 -15.73 -12.89 -6.29
N LEU A 89 -16.88 -12.43 -6.80
CA LEU A 89 -18.02 -12.01 -5.98
C LEU A 89 -18.68 -13.19 -5.22
N MET A 90 -18.65 -14.40 -5.79
CA MET A 90 -19.11 -15.59 -5.08
C MET A 90 -18.16 -15.99 -3.95
N PHE A 91 -16.84 -15.89 -4.15
CA PHE A 91 -15.90 -16.09 -3.05
C PHE A 91 -16.07 -15.06 -1.94
N LEU A 92 -16.41 -13.82 -2.31
CA LEU A 92 -16.66 -12.73 -1.38
C LEU A 92 -17.83 -13.02 -0.43
N SER A 93 -18.96 -13.50 -0.95
CA SER A 93 -20.13 -13.80 -0.12
C SER A 93 -19.85 -14.90 0.90
N ILE A 94 -19.08 -15.92 0.51
CA ILE A 94 -18.66 -17.01 1.39
C ILE A 94 -17.75 -16.47 2.50
N ILE A 95 -16.72 -15.70 2.17
CA ILE A 95 -15.76 -15.20 3.15
C ILE A 95 -16.44 -14.23 4.14
N ILE A 96 -17.34 -13.37 3.66
CA ILE A 96 -18.09 -12.47 4.55
C ILE A 96 -19.01 -13.27 5.48
N SER A 97 -19.71 -14.29 4.98
CA SER A 97 -20.55 -15.11 5.85
C SER A 97 -19.75 -15.77 6.97
N ILE A 98 -18.58 -16.33 6.67
CA ILE A 98 -17.66 -16.92 7.67
C ILE A 98 -17.22 -15.86 8.68
N SER A 99 -16.94 -14.64 8.23
CA SER A 99 -16.49 -13.55 9.10
C SER A 99 -17.53 -13.15 10.15
N LEU A 100 -18.82 -13.18 9.78
CA LEU A 100 -19.94 -12.86 10.68
C LEU A 100 -20.14 -13.91 11.77
N PHE A 101 -19.79 -15.17 11.49
CA PHE A 101 -19.88 -16.27 12.46
C PHE A 101 -18.64 -16.40 13.36
N SER A 102 -17.59 -15.62 13.12
CA SER A 102 -16.38 -15.68 13.94
C SER A 102 -16.62 -15.06 15.33
N ASP A 103 -16.14 -15.73 16.37
CA ASP A 103 -16.31 -15.26 17.75
C ASP A 103 -15.57 -13.93 17.98
N SER A 104 -16.26 -13.01 18.65
CA SER A 104 -15.80 -11.63 18.93
C SER A 104 -14.51 -11.58 19.77
N THR A 105 -14.28 -12.60 20.59
CA THR A 105 -13.16 -12.69 21.54
C THR A 105 -11.80 -12.87 20.86
N LEU A 106 -11.75 -13.58 19.73
CA LEU A 106 -10.53 -13.80 18.94
C LEU A 106 -9.99 -12.49 18.33
N TRP A 107 -10.84 -11.47 18.19
CA TRP A 107 -10.53 -10.21 17.54
C TRP A 107 -10.13 -9.08 18.50
N ASN A 108 -10.46 -9.19 19.79
CA ASN A 108 -10.04 -8.22 20.82
C ASN A 108 -8.55 -8.30 21.17
N MET A 109 -7.83 -9.34 20.71
CA MET A 109 -6.37 -9.43 20.86
C MET A 109 -5.61 -8.43 19.99
N LEU A 110 -6.25 -7.82 18.98
CA LEU A 110 -5.63 -6.82 18.10
C LEU A 110 -6.05 -5.38 18.42
N SER A 111 -6.96 -5.17 19.37
CA SER A 111 -7.48 -3.83 19.72
C SER A 111 -6.74 -3.16 20.87
N PHE A 112 -5.74 -3.81 21.46
CA PHE A 112 -4.85 -3.15 22.40
C PHE A 112 -3.77 -2.40 21.63
N THR A 113 -4.13 -1.23 21.12
CA THR A 113 -3.11 -0.22 20.85
C THR A 113 -2.60 0.27 22.21
N GLU A 114 -1.28 0.31 22.39
CA GLU A 114 -0.65 0.79 23.62
C GLU A 114 -1.13 2.21 23.98
N GLU A 115 -1.52 3.03 23.00
CA GLU A 115 -2.11 4.36 23.21
C GLU A 115 -3.45 4.34 23.98
N MET A 116 -4.25 3.27 23.88
CA MET A 116 -5.52 3.14 24.63
C MET A 116 -5.33 2.58 26.04
N ASN A 117 -4.27 1.81 26.27
CA ASN A 117 -3.94 1.26 27.60
C ASN A 117 -3.04 2.18 28.44
N ASN A 118 -2.39 3.16 27.82
CA ASN A 118 -1.45 4.05 28.52
C ASN A 118 -2.11 5.24 29.24
N ILE A 119 -3.43 5.38 29.21
CA ILE A 119 -4.14 6.47 29.89
C ILE A 119 -3.89 6.41 31.42
N ASP A 120 -3.59 5.24 31.98
CA ASP A 120 -3.32 5.08 33.42
C ASP A 120 -1.83 5.30 33.80
N ASN A 121 -0.91 5.47 32.84
CA ASN A 121 0.54 5.63 33.08
C ASN A 121 1.12 6.94 32.49
N GLU A 122 0.27 7.94 32.24
CA GLU A 122 0.64 9.18 31.55
C GLU A 122 1.70 10.05 32.26
N PHE A 123 2.17 9.74 33.47
CA PHE A 123 3.14 10.63 34.14
C PHE A 123 4.63 10.32 33.91
N ILE A 124 5.00 9.21 33.24
CA ILE A 124 6.42 8.83 33.10
C ILE A 124 6.86 8.58 31.64
N THR A 125 5.94 8.37 30.69
CA THR A 125 6.30 7.99 29.29
C THR A 125 5.85 9.01 28.23
N LEU A 126 5.62 10.27 28.61
CA LEU A 126 5.15 11.31 27.67
C LEU A 126 6.21 11.88 26.73
N HIS A 127 7.46 11.40 26.79
CA HIS A 127 8.48 11.83 25.84
C HIS A 127 8.94 10.68 24.94
N ASP A 128 8.46 10.75 23.70
CA ASP A 128 9.19 10.34 22.48
C ASP A 128 9.22 8.86 22.09
N ASP A 129 8.16 8.08 22.29
CA ASP A 129 8.11 6.72 21.72
C ASP A 129 8.17 6.71 20.18
N SER A 130 7.52 7.67 19.51
CA SER A 130 7.59 7.80 18.05
C SER A 130 8.98 8.23 17.58
N ASN A 131 9.59 9.24 18.21
CA ASN A 131 10.94 9.71 17.89
C ASN A 131 12.03 8.68 18.24
N TYR A 132 11.84 7.89 19.28
CA TYR A 132 12.75 6.79 19.64
C TYR A 132 12.77 5.69 18.55
N LEU A 133 11.61 5.37 17.97
CA LEU A 133 11.50 4.43 16.87
C LEU A 133 12.25 4.88 15.61
N LEU A 134 12.18 6.17 15.28
CA LEU A 134 12.92 6.74 14.14
C LEU A 134 14.43 6.79 14.39
N THR A 135 14.83 7.24 15.58
CA THR A 135 16.25 7.39 15.93
C THR A 135 16.99 6.05 15.98
N LYS A 136 16.27 4.94 16.19
CA LYS A 136 16.81 3.59 16.11
C LYS A 136 17.42 3.27 14.74
N PHE A 137 16.86 3.77 13.63
CA PHE A 137 17.41 3.49 12.29
C PHE A 137 18.82 4.05 12.09
N TYR A 138 19.08 5.24 12.63
CA TYR A 138 20.38 5.91 12.54
C TYR A 138 21.37 5.47 13.62
N ASN A 139 20.92 4.68 14.60
CA ASN A 139 21.79 4.21 15.66
C ASN A 139 22.40 2.84 15.31
N LYS A 140 23.51 2.51 15.97
CA LYS A 140 24.12 1.19 15.83
C LYS A 140 23.19 0.12 16.44
N PRO A 141 23.05 -1.09 15.83
CA PRO A 141 23.80 -1.63 14.69
C PRO A 141 23.18 -1.35 13.32
N THR A 142 21.98 -0.75 13.24
CA THR A 142 21.19 -0.64 12.01
C THR A 142 21.64 0.47 11.06
N ASP A 143 22.53 1.37 11.50
CA ASP A 143 23.12 2.44 10.67
C ASP A 143 23.81 1.92 9.38
N LEU A 144 24.31 0.68 9.37
CA LEU A 144 24.86 0.12 8.13
C LEU A 144 23.78 -0.10 7.06
N ILE A 145 22.54 -0.41 7.47
CA ILE A 145 21.41 -0.60 6.55
C ILE A 145 20.99 0.76 5.95
N THR A 146 20.99 1.84 6.74
CA THR A 146 20.67 3.18 6.23
C THR A 146 21.71 3.65 5.22
N LEU A 147 23.00 3.42 5.48
CA LEU A 147 24.08 3.71 4.54
C LEU A 147 23.91 2.97 3.20
N MET A 148 23.52 1.69 3.26
CA MET A 148 23.26 0.89 2.05
C MET A 148 22.07 1.45 1.24
N LEU A 149 20.99 1.90 1.90
CA LEU A 149 19.84 2.49 1.21
C LEU A 149 20.18 3.82 0.50
N VAL A 150 20.98 4.67 1.14
CA VAL A 150 21.43 5.95 0.55
C VAL A 150 22.28 5.69 -0.69
N SER A 151 23.25 4.77 -0.61
CA SER A 151 24.09 4.43 -1.77
C SER A 151 23.28 3.79 -2.91
N TYR A 152 22.28 2.96 -2.59
CA TYR A 152 21.37 2.40 -3.58
C TYR A 152 20.56 3.48 -4.33
N LEU A 153 19.91 4.40 -3.61
CA LEU A 153 19.14 5.50 -4.23
C LEU A 153 20.03 6.43 -5.07
N PHE A 154 21.28 6.65 -4.65
CA PHE A 154 22.23 7.43 -5.44
C PHE A 154 22.62 6.72 -6.75
N LEU A 155 22.85 5.41 -6.69
CA LEU A 155 23.18 4.62 -7.89
C LEU A 155 21.99 4.57 -8.87
N THR A 156 20.76 4.40 -8.38
CA THR A 156 19.57 4.40 -9.24
C THR A 156 19.38 5.73 -9.97
N LEU A 157 19.65 6.88 -9.32
CA LEU A 157 19.62 8.18 -9.98
C LEU A 157 20.60 8.25 -11.16
N ILE A 158 21.86 7.83 -10.96
CA ILE A 158 22.88 7.81 -12.03
C ILE A 158 22.45 6.88 -13.17
N ALA A 159 21.90 5.71 -12.84
CA ALA A 159 21.42 4.75 -13.83
C ALA A 159 20.25 5.33 -14.66
N ILE A 160 19.26 5.94 -13.99
CA ILE A 160 18.11 6.55 -14.66
C ILE A 160 18.55 7.65 -15.64
N VAL A 161 19.45 8.56 -15.22
CA VAL A 161 19.97 9.62 -16.11
C VAL A 161 20.65 9.03 -17.36
N LYS A 162 21.39 7.92 -17.22
CA LYS A 162 22.00 7.24 -18.38
C LYS A 162 20.96 6.59 -19.29
N ILE A 163 19.91 5.99 -18.75
CA ILE A 163 18.82 5.36 -19.52
C ILE A 163 17.99 6.41 -20.27
N THR A 164 17.73 7.58 -19.66
CA THR A 164 16.93 8.64 -20.29
C THR A 164 17.66 9.41 -21.38
N ASN A 165 19.00 9.35 -21.46
CA ASN A 165 19.80 10.10 -22.44
C ASN A 165 19.79 9.51 -23.88
N ILE A 166 18.77 8.71 -24.23
CA ILE A 166 18.60 8.18 -25.59
C ILE A 166 17.90 9.23 -26.45
N PHE A 167 18.67 9.90 -27.32
CA PHE A 167 18.15 10.80 -28.34
C PHE A 167 17.73 10.02 -29.59
N GLN A 168 16.62 9.29 -29.53
CA GLN A 168 15.95 8.81 -30.73
C GLN A 168 14.59 9.51 -30.87
N GLY A 169 14.21 9.77 -32.13
CA GLY A 169 13.14 10.70 -32.52
C GLY A 169 11.79 10.45 -31.85
N PRO A 170 10.80 11.33 -32.08
CA PRO A 170 9.55 11.34 -31.32
C PRO A 170 8.88 9.96 -31.28
N LEU A 171 8.50 9.51 -30.09
CA LEU A 171 7.83 8.23 -29.82
C LEU A 171 6.48 8.04 -30.55
N ARG A 172 5.97 9.09 -31.20
CA ARG A 172 4.76 9.06 -32.01
C ARG A 172 5.12 9.29 -33.50
N PRO A 173 4.91 8.29 -34.39
CA PRO A 173 4.84 8.61 -35.81
C PRO A 173 3.64 9.53 -36.03
N LYS A 174 3.89 10.67 -36.67
CA LYS A 174 2.81 11.55 -37.15
C LYS A 174 2.02 10.78 -38.22
N ASN A 175 0.80 10.40 -37.89
CA ASN A 175 -0.29 10.33 -38.86
C ASN A 175 -1.12 11.59 -38.70
#